data_AF-A0A0D0AE24-F1
#
_entry.id   AF-A0A0D0AE24-F1
#
_cell.length_a   1.000
_cell.length_b   1.000
_cell.length_c   1.000
_cell.angle_alpha   90.00
_cell.angle_beta   90.00
_cell.angle_gamma   90.00
#
_symmetry.space_group_name_H-M   'P 1'
#
loop_
_entity.id
_entity.type
_entity.pdbx_description
1 polymer ?
#
loop_
_entity_poly.entity_id
_entity_poly.type
_entity_poly.pdbx_seq_one_letter_code
_entity_poly.pdbx_strand_id
1 'polypeptide(L)'
;MACPVTVTTKNLSGKLRLNKSLSDNIDETLKLQGVSYIKRTAIANFTLTLEPTQFTDDDGVEHIDVKQTLSGGFKAPADSLLLNGEESSKNDDLFGHLIAKSWRAKVDDLEIDFLKEGWSEDTLEDGLIAGVVKSDTAKSGKDWVINVVWGFAVIDGVRRFARRFKFTTKDRSEPIYVKLYYDYLE
;
A
#
# COMPACT_ATOMS: atom_id res chain seq x y z
N MET A 1 6.85 16.51 -5.23
CA MET A 1 8.02 16.58 -6.14
C MET A 1 8.37 15.17 -6.60
N ALA A 2 9.32 15.02 -7.52
CA ALA A 2 9.87 13.71 -7.86
C ALA A 2 10.52 13.08 -6.61
N CYS A 3 10.39 11.76 -6.45
CA CYS A 3 11.18 11.03 -5.46
C CYS A 3 12.66 11.04 -5.88
N PRO A 4 13.60 11.45 -5.01
CA PRO A 4 15.03 11.37 -5.28
C PRO A 4 15.44 9.96 -5.68
N VAL A 5 16.45 9.83 -6.53
CA VAL A 5 16.99 8.53 -6.96
C VAL A 5 17.61 7.74 -5.80
N THR A 6 17.96 8.42 -4.71
CA THR A 6 18.47 7.80 -3.46
C THR A 6 17.38 7.12 -2.63
N VAL A 7 16.10 7.40 -2.91
CA VAL A 7 14.95 6.78 -2.24
C VAL A 7 14.43 5.67 -3.15
N THR A 8 14.70 4.41 -2.79
CA THR A 8 14.36 3.20 -3.59
C THR A 8 13.54 2.20 -2.76
N THR A 9 13.19 1.04 -3.32
CA THR A 9 12.47 -0.01 -2.55
C THR A 9 13.35 -0.69 -1.50
N LYS A 10 14.68 -0.55 -1.60
CA LYS A 10 15.64 -0.99 -0.57
C LYS A 10 16.05 0.13 0.40
N ASN A 11 15.66 1.37 0.11
CA ASN A 11 15.89 2.53 0.96
C ASN A 11 14.69 3.49 0.91
N LEU A 12 13.56 3.03 1.42
CA LEU A 12 12.28 3.70 1.43
C LEU A 12 12.17 4.52 2.72
N SER A 13 12.80 5.69 2.70
CA SER A 13 12.72 6.68 3.77
C SER A 13 12.34 8.05 3.21
N GLY A 14 11.58 8.83 3.98
CA GLY A 14 11.18 10.19 3.63
C GLY A 14 9.69 10.42 3.84
N LYS A 15 9.15 11.49 3.25
CA LYS A 15 7.77 11.91 3.41
C LYS A 15 7.05 12.00 2.07
N LEU A 16 5.98 11.23 1.96
CA LEU A 16 5.27 10.93 0.73
C LEU A 16 3.81 11.33 0.87
N ARG A 17 3.33 12.26 0.04
CA ARG A 17 1.95 12.72 0.06
C ARG A 17 1.15 12.09 -1.07
N LEU A 18 0.01 11.47 -0.77
CA LEU A 18 -0.88 10.91 -1.78
C LEU A 18 -1.31 12.00 -2.76
N ASN A 19 -1.04 11.78 -4.05
CA ASN A 19 -1.50 12.64 -5.13
C ASN A 19 -2.84 12.10 -5.65
N LYS A 20 -3.95 12.64 -5.12
CA LYS A 20 -5.31 12.21 -5.46
C LYS A 20 -5.66 12.42 -6.93
N SER A 21 -5.10 13.44 -7.58
CA SER A 21 -5.39 13.74 -8.99
C SER A 21 -4.78 12.73 -9.95
N LEU A 22 -3.67 12.08 -9.55
CA LEU A 22 -3.03 11.02 -10.32
C LEU A 22 -3.47 9.61 -9.91
N SER A 23 -4.13 9.48 -8.76
CA SER A 23 -4.49 8.20 -8.16
C SER A 23 -5.93 7.81 -8.49
N ASP A 24 -6.18 6.50 -8.55
CA ASP A 24 -7.53 5.98 -8.70
C ASP A 24 -8.37 6.21 -7.42
N ASN A 25 -9.68 6.30 -7.58
CA ASN A 25 -10.62 6.44 -6.46
C ASN A 25 -10.79 5.10 -5.72
N ILE A 26 -10.65 5.14 -4.38
CA ILE A 26 -10.75 3.96 -3.51
C ILE A 26 -12.06 3.86 -2.71
N ASP A 27 -13.04 4.75 -2.92
CA ASP A 27 -14.30 4.74 -2.15
C ASP A 27 -15.03 3.39 -2.28
N GLU A 28 -15.05 2.81 -3.48
CA GLU A 28 -15.74 1.54 -3.70
C GLU A 28 -15.05 0.38 -2.97
N THR A 29 -13.71 0.33 -2.96
CA THR A 29 -12.98 -0.70 -2.21
C THR A 29 -13.21 -0.52 -0.71
N LEU A 30 -13.13 0.71 -0.19
CA LEU A 30 -13.42 1.01 1.22
C LEU A 30 -14.84 0.62 1.61
N LYS A 31 -15.83 0.86 0.74
CA LYS A 31 -17.23 0.47 0.95
C LYS A 31 -17.35 -1.05 1.07
N LEU A 32 -16.75 -1.80 0.14
CA LEU A 32 -16.78 -3.27 0.12
C LEU A 32 -16.01 -3.87 1.30
N GLN A 33 -14.97 -3.19 1.79
CA GLN A 33 -14.27 -3.56 3.03
C GLN A 33 -15.08 -3.29 4.30
N GLY A 34 -16.24 -2.63 4.20
CA GLY A 34 -17.14 -2.35 5.32
C GLY A 34 -16.92 -0.99 6.00
N VAL A 35 -16.12 -0.09 5.43
CA VAL A 35 -15.91 1.25 5.97
C VAL A 35 -17.18 2.07 5.82
N SER A 36 -17.66 2.69 6.91
CA SER A 36 -18.91 3.46 6.91
C SER A 36 -18.85 4.71 6.01
N TYR A 37 -20.00 5.14 5.49
CA TYR A 37 -20.07 6.30 4.59
C TYR A 37 -19.41 7.56 5.19
N ILE A 38 -19.66 7.84 6.48
CA ILE A 38 -19.06 9.00 7.16
C ILE A 38 -17.52 8.92 7.16
N LYS A 39 -16.94 7.75 7.45
CA LYS A 39 -15.49 7.54 7.42
C LYS A 39 -14.93 7.69 6.00
N ARG A 40 -15.61 7.15 4.99
CA ARG A 40 -15.17 7.26 3.58
C ARG A 40 -15.22 8.70 3.08
N THR A 41 -16.27 9.44 3.40
CA THR A 41 -16.38 10.87 3.07
C THR A 41 -15.24 11.65 3.71
N ALA A 42 -14.86 11.36 4.96
CA ALA A 42 -13.71 11.98 5.59
C ALA A 42 -12.40 11.65 4.86
N ILE A 43 -12.15 10.38 4.53
CA ILE A 43 -10.97 9.93 3.76
C ILE A 43 -10.90 10.63 2.40
N ALA A 44 -12.03 10.76 1.70
CA ALA A 44 -12.11 11.45 0.41
C ALA A 44 -11.70 12.93 0.51
N ASN A 45 -11.90 13.58 1.65
CA ASN A 45 -11.55 14.98 1.86
C ASN A 45 -10.15 15.19 2.48
N PHE A 46 -9.60 14.22 3.22
CA PHE A 46 -8.30 14.38 3.88
C PHE A 46 -7.11 14.04 3.00
N THR A 47 -6.03 14.79 3.16
CA THR A 47 -4.73 14.49 2.57
C THR A 47 -4.02 13.44 3.43
N LEU A 48 -3.58 12.36 2.79
CA LEU A 48 -2.76 11.32 3.42
C LEU A 48 -1.28 11.60 3.15
N THR A 49 -0.50 11.66 4.22
CA THR A 49 0.96 11.69 4.17
C THR A 49 1.52 10.45 4.85
N LEU A 50 2.48 9.80 4.21
CA LEU A 50 3.21 8.65 4.70
C LEU A 50 4.64 9.07 5.03
N GLU A 51 5.15 8.61 6.15
CA GLU A 51 6.56 8.73 6.53
C GLU A 51 7.09 7.31 6.76
N PRO A 52 7.46 6.57 5.68
CA PRO A 52 8.09 5.28 5.82
C PRO A 52 9.51 5.40 6.38
N THR A 53 9.90 4.40 7.17
CA THR A 53 11.25 4.15 7.64
C THR A 53 11.56 2.67 7.40
N GLN A 54 12.64 2.40 6.68
CA GLN A 54 13.08 1.03 6.38
C GLN A 54 14.35 0.69 7.15
N PHE A 55 14.38 -0.50 7.74
CA PHE A 55 15.55 -1.01 8.44
C PHE A 55 15.59 -2.54 8.38
N THR A 56 16.74 -3.10 8.70
CA THR A 56 16.93 -4.55 8.87
C THR A 56 17.23 -4.81 10.34
N ASP A 57 16.57 -5.79 10.93
CA ASP A 57 16.81 -6.18 12.32
C ASP A 57 18.06 -7.07 12.47
N ASP A 58 18.37 -7.44 13.71
CA ASP A 58 19.52 -8.27 14.05
C ASP A 58 19.43 -9.70 13.46
N ASP A 59 18.23 -10.16 13.13
CA ASP A 59 17.96 -11.46 12.49
C ASP A 59 18.04 -11.39 10.95
N GLY A 60 18.33 -10.21 10.39
CA GLY A 60 18.44 -9.99 8.96
C GLY A 60 17.09 -9.84 8.26
N VAL A 61 16.00 -9.69 9.01
CA VAL A 61 14.66 -9.49 8.46
C VAL A 61 14.45 -8.00 8.20
N GLU A 62 13.85 -7.70 7.06
CA GLU A 62 13.59 -6.33 6.65
C GLU A 62 12.22 -5.85 7.15
N HIS A 63 12.22 -4.63 7.67
CA HIS A 63 11.05 -3.95 8.22
C HIS A 63 10.79 -2.64 7.48
N ILE A 64 9.52 -2.32 7.29
CA ILE A 64 9.08 -1.01 6.83
C ILE A 64 7.98 -0.51 7.75
N ASP A 65 8.33 0.47 8.59
CA ASP A 65 7.39 1.16 9.45
C ASP A 65 6.87 2.40 8.75
N VAL A 66 5.55 2.54 8.67
CA VAL A 66 4.88 3.64 7.98
C VAL A 66 4.05 4.43 8.97
N LYS A 67 4.57 5.59 9.35
CA LYS A 67 3.79 6.58 10.08
C LYS A 67 2.83 7.27 9.12
N GLN A 68 1.55 7.32 9.48
CA GLN A 68 0.49 7.90 8.65
C GLN A 68 -0.06 9.16 9.31
N THR A 69 -0.12 10.25 8.55
CA THR A 69 -0.72 11.51 8.98
C THR A 69 -1.88 11.86 8.06
N LEU A 70 -3.06 12.05 8.64
CA LEU A 70 -4.22 12.59 7.96
C LEU A 70 -4.35 14.09 8.28
N SER A 71 -4.59 14.91 7.25
CA SER A 71 -4.88 16.33 7.45
C SER A 71 -6.05 16.53 8.44
N GLY A 72 -6.00 17.59 9.25
CA GLY A 72 -7.05 17.87 10.24
C GLY A 72 -6.82 17.24 11.61
N GLY A 73 -5.61 16.71 11.88
CA GLY A 73 -5.20 16.25 13.22
C GLY A 73 -5.64 14.83 13.57
N PHE A 74 -6.18 14.08 12.60
CA PHE A 74 -6.58 12.69 12.80
C PHE A 74 -5.36 11.77 12.85
N LYS A 75 -5.27 10.98 13.91
CA LYS A 75 -4.27 9.91 14.00
C LYS A 75 -4.71 8.76 13.10
N ALA A 76 -3.85 8.35 12.19
CA ALA A 76 -3.95 7.07 11.53
C ALA A 76 -3.02 6.09 12.25
N PRO A 77 -3.43 4.82 12.45
CA PRO A 77 -2.55 3.82 13.04
C PRO A 77 -1.30 3.68 12.18
N ALA A 78 -0.15 3.50 12.83
CA ALA A 78 1.06 3.14 12.11
C ALA A 78 0.85 1.78 11.43
N ASP A 79 1.43 1.63 10.25
CA ASP A 79 1.51 0.35 9.56
C ASP A 79 2.94 -0.17 9.65
N SER A 80 3.12 -1.48 9.79
CA SER A 80 4.46 -2.09 9.88
C SER A 80 4.44 -3.34 9.03
N LEU A 81 5.39 -3.41 8.09
CA LEU A 81 5.54 -4.53 7.17
C LEU A 81 6.79 -5.29 7.55
N LEU A 82 6.62 -6.57 7.84
CA LEU A 82 7.70 -7.54 8.02
C LEU A 82 7.88 -8.31 6.72
N LEU A 83 9.01 -8.17 6.04
CA LEU A 83 9.22 -8.78 4.72
C LEU A 83 9.77 -10.22 4.80
N ASN A 84 9.16 -11.05 5.65
CA ASN A 84 9.56 -12.45 5.83
C ASN A 84 8.64 -13.46 5.10
N GLY A 85 7.57 -12.99 4.45
CA GLY A 85 6.60 -13.82 3.75
C GLY A 85 5.62 -14.58 4.65
N GLU A 86 5.68 -14.39 5.96
CA GLU A 86 4.83 -15.08 6.93
C GLU A 86 3.52 -14.34 7.16
N GLU A 87 2.46 -15.08 7.49
CA GLU A 87 1.16 -14.48 7.83
C GLU A 87 1.18 -13.97 9.28
N SER A 88 0.69 -12.74 9.45
CA SER A 88 0.47 -12.10 10.76
C SER A 88 -0.98 -11.64 10.88
N SER A 89 -1.52 -11.70 12.10
CA SER A 89 -2.86 -11.20 12.40
C SER A 89 -2.79 -9.81 13.03
N LYS A 90 -3.63 -8.89 12.55
CA LYS A 90 -3.73 -7.52 13.06
C LYS A 90 -5.19 -7.17 13.33
N ASN A 91 -5.45 -6.37 14.35
CA ASN A 91 -6.75 -5.72 14.51
C ASN A 91 -6.57 -4.23 14.17
N ASP A 92 -7.10 -3.83 13.02
CA ASP A 92 -6.97 -2.49 12.47
C ASP A 92 -8.21 -1.63 12.81
N ASP A 93 -8.00 -0.36 13.16
CA ASP A 93 -9.09 0.55 13.58
C ASP A 93 -10.09 0.87 12.46
N LEU A 94 -9.66 0.77 11.20
CA LEU A 94 -10.49 1.04 10.04
C LEU A 94 -11.11 -0.22 9.46
N PHE A 95 -10.34 -1.31 9.41
CA PHE A 95 -10.71 -2.54 8.71
C PHE A 95 -11.02 -3.74 9.61
N GLY A 96 -10.81 -3.64 10.92
CA GLY A 96 -11.05 -4.71 11.89
C GLY A 96 -9.98 -5.80 11.83
N HIS A 97 -10.38 -7.06 12.05
CA HIS A 97 -9.46 -8.18 12.06
C HIS A 97 -8.97 -8.55 10.65
N LEU A 98 -7.65 -8.50 10.46
CA LEU A 98 -6.95 -8.76 9.21
C LEU A 98 -5.92 -9.87 9.39
N ILE A 99 -5.60 -10.52 8.28
CA ILE A 99 -4.41 -11.35 8.11
C ILE A 99 -3.59 -10.73 6.99
N ALA A 100 -2.31 -10.48 7.25
CA ALA A 100 -1.41 -9.84 6.30
C ALA A 100 -0.09 -10.61 6.19
N LYS A 101 0.49 -10.63 5.00
CA LYS A 101 1.87 -11.07 4.76
C LYS A 101 2.54 -10.15 3.74
N SER A 102 3.83 -9.94 3.87
CA SER A 102 4.63 -9.12 2.96
C SER A 102 5.99 -9.75 2.68
N TRP A 103 6.54 -9.52 1.49
CA TRP A 103 7.81 -10.08 1.05
C TRP A 103 8.44 -9.25 -0.06
N ARG A 104 9.74 -9.48 -0.32
CA ARG A 104 10.44 -8.94 -1.49
C ARG A 104 10.12 -9.80 -2.72
N ALA A 105 9.75 -9.17 -3.84
CA ALA A 105 9.40 -9.88 -5.07
C ALA A 105 10.12 -9.30 -6.30
N LYS A 106 10.46 -10.12 -7.29
CA LYS A 106 10.73 -9.61 -8.64
C LYS A 106 9.42 -9.50 -9.42
N VAL A 107 9.41 -8.64 -10.45
CA VAL A 107 8.22 -8.48 -11.32
C VAL A 107 7.80 -9.81 -11.95
N ASP A 108 8.77 -10.62 -12.39
CA ASP A 108 8.50 -11.90 -13.04
C ASP A 108 7.89 -12.96 -12.10
N ASP A 109 8.05 -12.79 -10.78
CA ASP A 109 7.48 -13.69 -9.77
C ASP A 109 6.01 -13.36 -9.46
N LEU A 110 5.48 -12.23 -9.94
CA LEU A 110 4.09 -11.85 -9.70
C LEU A 110 3.14 -12.67 -10.57
N GLU A 111 2.00 -13.05 -10.03
CA GLU A 111 0.98 -13.79 -10.80
C GLU A 111 -0.04 -12.87 -11.49
N ILE A 112 -0.20 -11.65 -10.99
CA ILE A 112 -1.23 -10.71 -11.47
C ILE A 112 -0.60 -9.72 -12.44
N ASP A 113 -0.96 -9.83 -13.73
CA ASP A 113 -0.34 -9.03 -14.80
C ASP A 113 -0.44 -7.51 -14.58
N PHE A 114 -1.57 -7.02 -14.08
CA PHE A 114 -1.75 -5.62 -13.72
C PHE A 114 -0.68 -5.09 -12.75
N LEU A 115 -0.13 -5.95 -11.89
CA LEU A 115 0.88 -5.59 -10.89
C LEU A 115 2.31 -5.64 -11.45
N LYS A 116 2.53 -6.10 -12.69
CA LYS A 116 3.85 -6.25 -13.31
C LYS A 116 4.34 -5.02 -14.07
N GLU A 117 3.42 -4.21 -14.57
CA GLU A 117 3.75 -3.24 -15.62
C GLU A 117 4.19 -1.87 -15.10
N GLY A 118 4.84 -1.06 -15.92
CA GLY A 118 5.01 0.39 -15.69
C GLY A 118 5.79 0.79 -14.43
N TRP A 119 6.69 -0.07 -13.94
CA TRP A 119 7.64 0.26 -12.88
C TRP A 119 8.89 0.92 -13.46
N SER A 120 9.57 1.76 -12.67
CA SER A 120 10.84 2.37 -13.07
C SER A 120 11.97 1.36 -13.09
N GLU A 121 13.03 1.62 -13.86
CA GLU A 121 14.18 0.72 -14.02
C GLU A 121 14.81 0.33 -12.66
N ASP A 122 14.98 1.30 -11.77
CA ASP A 122 15.52 1.06 -10.42
C ASP A 122 14.60 0.16 -9.58
N THR A 123 13.28 0.22 -9.79
CA THR A 123 12.35 -0.71 -9.13
C THR A 123 12.45 -2.12 -9.70
N LEU A 124 12.70 -2.26 -11.01
CA LEU A 124 12.92 -3.56 -11.64
C LEU A 124 14.24 -4.20 -11.16
N GLU A 125 15.27 -3.38 -10.96
CA GLU A 125 16.58 -3.79 -10.44
C GLU A 125 16.53 -4.14 -8.94
N ASP A 126 15.97 -3.26 -8.12
CA ASP A 126 15.92 -3.46 -6.66
C ASP A 126 14.86 -4.47 -6.21
N GLY A 127 13.88 -4.73 -7.07
CA GLY A 127 12.72 -5.54 -6.74
C GLY A 127 11.64 -4.73 -6.02
N LEU A 128 10.49 -5.36 -5.90
CA LEU A 128 9.26 -4.81 -5.37
C LEU A 128 9.04 -5.22 -3.92
N ILE A 129 8.22 -4.44 -3.21
CA ILE A 129 7.64 -4.86 -1.92
C ILE A 129 6.23 -5.37 -2.22
N ALA A 130 6.01 -6.68 -2.09
CA ALA A 130 4.74 -7.32 -2.33
C ALA A 130 4.03 -7.64 -1.00
N GLY A 131 2.71 -7.73 -1.05
CA GLY A 131 1.92 -8.12 0.10
C GLY A 131 0.53 -8.63 -0.26
N VAL A 132 -0.02 -9.42 0.65
CA VAL A 132 -1.43 -9.81 0.64
C VAL A 132 -2.04 -9.42 1.96
N VAL A 133 -3.16 -8.70 1.91
CA VAL A 133 -3.97 -8.36 3.07
C VAL A 133 -5.37 -8.89 2.84
N LYS A 134 -5.87 -9.72 3.75
CA LYS A 134 -7.21 -10.29 3.70
C LYS A 134 -7.97 -10.03 4.99
N SER A 135 -9.28 -9.90 4.91
CA SER A 135 -10.12 -9.93 6.11
C SER A 135 -10.00 -11.29 6.83
N ASP A 136 -9.91 -11.29 8.16
CA ASP A 136 -10.12 -12.50 8.94
C ASP A 136 -11.63 -12.78 8.96
N THR A 137 -12.10 -13.59 8.00
CA THR A 137 -13.53 -13.82 7.78
C THR A 137 -14.24 -14.40 9.00
N ALA A 138 -13.56 -15.26 9.74
CA ALA A 138 -14.11 -15.87 10.94
C ALA A 138 -14.40 -14.83 12.03
N LYS A 139 -13.57 -13.79 12.15
CA LYS A 139 -13.74 -12.73 13.17
C LYS A 139 -14.52 -11.52 12.69
N SER A 140 -14.42 -11.16 11.41
CA SER A 140 -15.00 -9.93 10.85
C SER A 140 -16.34 -10.15 10.14
N GLY A 141 -16.65 -11.39 9.72
CA GLY A 141 -17.78 -11.69 8.84
C GLY A 141 -17.63 -11.13 7.41
N LYS A 142 -16.49 -10.48 7.11
CA LYS A 142 -16.15 -9.93 5.79
C LYS A 142 -15.28 -10.90 5.01
N ASP A 143 -15.30 -10.77 3.70
CA ASP A 143 -14.52 -11.62 2.81
C ASP A 143 -14.01 -10.77 1.66
N TRP A 144 -12.79 -10.28 1.83
CA TRP A 144 -12.08 -9.55 0.80
C TRP A 144 -10.57 -9.81 0.91
N VAL A 145 -9.89 -9.65 -0.23
CA VAL A 145 -8.45 -9.82 -0.38
C VAL A 145 -7.90 -8.68 -1.22
N ILE A 146 -6.77 -8.13 -0.78
CA ILE A 146 -5.95 -7.16 -1.49
C ILE A 146 -4.60 -7.81 -1.78
N ASN A 147 -4.25 -7.90 -3.06
CA ASN A 147 -2.87 -8.20 -3.49
C ASN A 147 -2.23 -6.87 -3.86
N VAL A 148 -1.22 -6.44 -3.11
CA VAL A 148 -0.62 -5.10 -3.21
C VAL A 148 0.86 -5.20 -3.53
N VAL A 149 1.34 -4.27 -4.34
CA VAL A 149 2.74 -4.15 -4.72
C VAL A 149 3.15 -2.68 -4.61
N TRP A 150 4.29 -2.41 -3.98
CA TRP A 150 4.90 -1.10 -3.88
C TRP A 150 6.18 -1.03 -4.70
N GLY A 151 6.40 0.12 -5.32
CA GLY A 151 7.57 0.40 -6.14
C GLY A 151 7.57 1.87 -6.57
N PHE A 152 8.38 2.20 -7.57
CA PHE A 152 8.40 3.52 -8.17
C PHE A 152 7.95 3.45 -9.62
N ALA A 153 7.25 4.50 -10.07
CA ALA A 153 6.78 4.63 -11.44
C ALA A 153 7.08 6.03 -11.96
N VAL A 154 7.32 6.15 -13.26
CA VAL A 154 7.51 7.43 -13.93
C VAL A 154 6.18 7.85 -14.56
N ILE A 155 5.57 8.91 -14.02
CA ILE A 155 4.31 9.47 -14.52
C ILE A 155 4.58 10.90 -14.97
N ASP A 156 4.32 11.21 -16.24
CA ASP A 156 4.61 12.50 -16.87
C ASP A 156 6.07 12.94 -16.66
N GLY A 157 7.01 12.01 -16.82
CA GLY A 157 8.44 12.24 -16.63
C GLY A 157 8.89 12.39 -15.17
N VAL A 158 7.97 12.27 -14.21
CA VAL A 158 8.26 12.44 -12.78
C VAL A 158 8.17 11.09 -12.05
N ARG A 159 9.31 10.65 -11.50
CA ARG A 159 9.42 9.44 -10.66
C ARG A 159 8.67 9.64 -9.34
N ARG A 160 7.75 8.73 -9.03
CA ARG A 160 6.91 8.76 -7.82
C ARG A 160 6.88 7.40 -7.17
N PHE A 161 6.83 7.38 -5.84
CA PHE A 161 6.44 6.19 -5.11
C PHE A 161 4.99 5.83 -5.48
N ALA A 162 4.75 4.55 -5.72
CA ALA A 162 3.47 4.05 -6.17
C ALA A 162 3.09 2.78 -5.41
N ARG A 163 1.79 2.68 -5.10
CA ARG A 163 1.17 1.44 -4.62
C ARG A 163 0.15 1.01 -5.65
N ARG A 164 0.17 -0.26 -6.01
CA ARG A 164 -0.82 -0.84 -6.90
C ARG A 164 -1.44 -2.03 -6.23
N PHE A 165 -2.75 -2.20 -6.39
CA PHE A 165 -3.39 -3.38 -5.86
C PHE A 165 -4.55 -3.89 -6.71
N LYS A 166 -4.77 -5.20 -6.59
CA LYS A 166 -5.98 -5.90 -7.01
C LYS A 166 -6.81 -6.19 -5.76
N PHE A 167 -8.05 -5.73 -5.75
CA PHE A 167 -9.04 -6.02 -4.73
C PHE A 167 -10.06 -7.05 -5.25
N THR A 168 -10.36 -8.06 -4.45
CA THR A 168 -11.40 -9.07 -4.69
C THR A 168 -12.24 -9.29 -3.44
N THR A 169 -13.51 -9.64 -3.60
CA THR A 169 -14.43 -9.92 -2.49
C THR A 169 -15.52 -10.88 -2.97
N LYS A 170 -16.13 -11.65 -2.07
CA LYS A 170 -17.29 -12.49 -2.43
C LYS A 170 -18.51 -11.68 -2.90
N ASP A 171 -18.60 -10.40 -2.49
CA ASP A 171 -19.74 -9.53 -2.78
C ASP A 171 -19.68 -8.93 -4.20
N ARG A 172 -18.66 -9.27 -5.00
CA ARG A 172 -18.45 -8.77 -6.37
C ARG A 172 -17.69 -9.80 -7.22
N SER A 173 -18.19 -10.09 -8.41
CA SER A 173 -17.56 -11.05 -9.33
C SER A 173 -16.26 -10.53 -9.96
N GLU A 174 -16.21 -9.25 -10.31
CA GLU A 174 -15.07 -8.65 -10.98
C GLU A 174 -14.09 -7.99 -10.00
N PRO A 175 -12.77 -8.18 -10.19
CA PRO A 175 -11.76 -7.49 -9.38
C PRO A 175 -11.79 -5.98 -9.63
N ILE A 176 -11.39 -5.20 -8.61
CA ILE A 176 -11.11 -3.77 -8.74
C ILE A 176 -9.59 -3.61 -8.75
N TYR A 177 -9.07 -2.85 -9.71
CA TYR A 177 -7.65 -2.53 -9.82
C TYR A 177 -7.43 -1.06 -9.48
N VAL A 178 -6.41 -0.77 -8.69
CA VAL A 178 -6.13 0.58 -8.18
C VAL A 178 -4.65 0.88 -8.30
N LYS A 179 -4.32 2.09 -8.77
CA LYS A 179 -3.00 2.71 -8.73
C LYS A 179 -3.06 3.95 -7.85
N LEU A 180 -2.16 4.03 -6.88
CA LEU A 180 -1.96 5.17 -6.01
C LEU A 180 -0.55 5.72 -6.22
N TYR A 181 -0.41 7.04 -6.35
CA TYR A 181 0.86 7.71 -6.55
C TYR A 181 1.10 8.75 -5.47
N TYR A 182 2.35 8.90 -5.07
CA TYR A 182 2.74 9.78 -3.99
C TYR A 182 3.81 10.77 -4.46
N ASP A 183 3.59 12.04 -4.15
CA ASP A 183 4.58 13.09 -4.33
C ASP A 183 5.56 13.09 -3.15
N TYR A 184 6.85 13.17 -3.45
CA TYR A 184 7.88 13.37 -2.42
C TYR A 184 7.82 14.79 -1.86
N LEU A 185 7.95 14.91 -0.54
CA LEU A 185 7.99 16.18 0.19
C LEU A 185 9.38 16.46 0.76
N GLU A 186 9.95 15.54 1.55
CA GLU A 186 11.23 15.65 2.24
C GLU A 186 11.84 14.29 2.56
#